data_AF-A0AAN4PQA6-F1
#
_entry.id   AF-A0AAN4PQA6-F1
#
_cell.length_a   1.000
_cell.length_b   1.000
_cell.length_c   1.000
_cell.angle_alpha   90.00
_cell.angle_beta   90.00
_cell.angle_gamma   90.00
#
_symmetry.space_group_name_H-M   'P 1'
#
loop_
_entity.id
_entity.type
_entity.pdbx_description
1 polymer ?
#
loop_
_entity_poly.entity_id
_entity_poly.type
_entity_poly.pdbx_seq_one_letter_code
_entity_poly.pdbx_strand_id
1 'polypeptide(L)'
;MAGSRSITDFGRQWKDINVARPVGHPNDDNVIVHAADSMFDGHWDINNGTIHLKSSVNMKGVDWPVATLLHDSGIDYKNGSFMHAFLAPADYYRQHAPVSGEVIEARNIRDQVYLQVGKKADGSIGRSRGLVRDSDDLEHRREQSQGQCFWCQTRGVIAIQTPDYGKVAVLQIGMEQVLSVKLTVNVGDQVRKGDNIAYFQFGGSDVCIMFEKRVKWRADLEPGKTKLKVREKLATFH
;
A
#
# COMPACT_ATOMS: atom_id res chain seq x y z
N MET A 1 -29.97 -5.97 -19.62
CA MET A 1 -30.23 -4.69 -18.91
C MET A 1 -29.01 -4.37 -18.06
N ALA A 2 -28.34 -3.26 -18.36
CA ALA A 2 -27.16 -2.82 -17.62
C ALA A 2 -27.60 -2.30 -16.24
N GLY A 3 -27.30 -3.05 -15.17
CA GLY A 3 -27.56 -2.62 -13.80
C GLY A 3 -26.68 -1.42 -13.46
N SER A 4 -27.30 -0.31 -13.09
CA SER A 4 -26.60 0.88 -12.59
C SER A 4 -25.78 0.51 -11.35
N ARG A 5 -24.45 0.66 -11.43
CA ARG A 5 -23.55 0.49 -10.28
C ARG A 5 -23.81 1.63 -9.31
N SER A 6 -24.29 1.31 -8.11
CA SER A 6 -24.47 2.28 -7.03
C SER A 6 -23.11 2.73 -6.50
N ILE A 7 -23.01 3.98 -6.09
CA ILE A 7 -21.83 4.58 -5.44
C ILE A 7 -21.45 3.92 -4.09
N THR A 8 -22.26 2.96 -3.62
CA THR A 8 -22.03 2.17 -2.39
C THR A 8 -21.22 0.89 -2.59
N ASP A 9 -20.73 0.60 -3.81
CA ASP A 9 -20.04 -0.67 -4.16
C ASP A 9 -18.65 -0.86 -3.53
N PHE A 10 -18.07 0.15 -2.87
CA PHE A 10 -16.73 0.09 -2.27
C PHE A 10 -16.63 -0.88 -1.07
N GLY A 11 -17.74 -1.14 -0.38
CA GLY A 11 -17.79 -2.08 0.76
C GLY A 11 -18.03 -3.55 0.39
N ARG A 12 -18.14 -3.86 -0.91
CA ARG A 12 -18.56 -5.18 -1.41
C ARG A 12 -17.76 -6.34 -0.78
N GLN A 13 -18.42 -7.46 -0.57
CA GLN A 13 -17.81 -8.70 -0.11
C GLN A 13 -18.12 -9.82 -1.11
N TRP A 14 -17.19 -10.75 -1.26
CA TRP A 14 -17.48 -12.00 -1.96
C TRP A 14 -18.50 -12.79 -1.15
N LYS A 15 -19.48 -13.40 -1.82
CA LYS A 15 -20.44 -14.32 -1.17
C LYS A 15 -19.71 -15.49 -0.51
N ASP A 16 -18.71 -16.02 -1.21
CA ASP A 16 -17.73 -16.96 -0.67
C ASP A 16 -16.34 -16.53 -1.14
N ILE A 17 -15.60 -15.88 -0.23
CA ILE A 17 -14.24 -15.42 -0.52
C ILE A 17 -13.25 -16.57 -0.64
N ASN A 18 -13.50 -17.71 0.01
CA ASN A 18 -12.57 -18.84 -0.03
C ASN A 18 -12.62 -19.54 -1.40
N VAL A 19 -13.78 -19.50 -2.06
CA VAL A 19 -13.92 -19.96 -3.45
C VAL A 19 -13.38 -18.92 -4.45
N ALA A 20 -13.72 -17.64 -4.28
CA ALA A 20 -13.32 -16.60 -5.23
C ALA A 20 -11.83 -16.20 -5.15
N ARG A 21 -11.25 -16.27 -3.94
CA ARG A 21 -9.89 -15.87 -3.56
C ARG A 21 -9.37 -16.82 -2.47
N PRO A 22 -9.00 -18.06 -2.82
CA PRO A 22 -8.42 -19.00 -1.87
C PRO A 22 -7.09 -18.46 -1.33
N VAL A 23 -6.80 -18.76 -0.06
CA VAL A 23 -5.53 -18.37 0.57
C VAL A 23 -4.39 -19.20 -0.02
N GLY A 24 -3.38 -18.53 -0.56
CA GLY A 24 -2.16 -19.18 -1.03
C GLY A 24 -1.39 -19.81 0.14
N HIS A 25 -1.17 -21.12 0.07
CA HIS A 25 -0.43 -21.90 1.07
C HIS A 25 -0.91 -21.64 2.52
N PRO A 26 -2.15 -22.01 2.86
CA PRO A 26 -2.76 -21.61 4.14
C PRO A 26 -2.06 -22.19 5.38
N ASN A 27 -1.35 -23.31 5.23
CA ASN A 27 -0.67 -24.00 6.34
C ASN A 27 0.84 -23.70 6.41
N ASP A 28 1.33 -22.77 5.59
CA ASP A 28 2.76 -22.44 5.52
C ASP A 28 2.96 -20.98 5.91
N ASP A 29 3.37 -20.72 7.15
CA ASP A 29 3.57 -19.36 7.67
C ASP A 29 4.80 -18.66 7.07
N ASN A 30 5.67 -19.38 6.35
CA ASN A 30 6.75 -18.78 5.57
C ASN A 30 6.21 -18.04 4.34
N VAL A 31 5.03 -18.41 3.84
CA VAL A 31 4.44 -17.81 2.64
C VAL A 31 3.62 -16.59 2.99
N ILE A 32 4.01 -15.47 2.42
CA ILE A 32 3.33 -14.18 2.53
C ILE A 32 2.34 -14.08 1.38
N VAL A 33 1.08 -13.76 1.69
CA VAL A 33 0.06 -13.51 0.68
C VAL A 33 -0.16 -12.01 0.45
N HIS A 34 -0.65 -11.67 -0.72
CA HIS A 34 -0.93 -10.29 -1.07
C HIS A 34 -2.19 -9.77 -0.37
N ALA A 35 -2.16 -8.49 0.03
CA ALA A 35 -3.17 -7.91 0.90
C ALA A 35 -4.43 -7.42 0.16
N ALA A 36 -4.39 -7.11 -1.14
CA ALA A 36 -5.53 -6.51 -1.86
C ALA A 36 -5.55 -6.85 -3.35
N ASP A 37 -6.70 -6.77 -4.04
CA ASP A 37 -6.67 -6.81 -5.51
C ASP A 37 -6.07 -5.48 -6.01
N SER A 38 -4.92 -5.52 -6.71
CA SER A 38 -4.19 -4.31 -7.11
C SER A 38 -3.24 -4.57 -8.28
N MET A 39 -2.75 -3.51 -8.92
CA MET A 39 -1.65 -3.57 -9.90
C MET A 39 -0.32 -3.39 -9.18
N PHE A 40 0.61 -4.34 -9.34
CA PHE A 40 1.94 -4.22 -8.77
C PHE A 40 2.69 -3.04 -9.38
N ASP A 41 3.27 -2.17 -8.56
CA ASP A 41 3.97 -0.96 -9.00
C ASP A 41 5.48 -1.01 -8.68
N GLY A 42 5.88 -1.81 -7.69
CA GLY A 42 7.28 -2.11 -7.44
C GLY A 42 7.54 -2.63 -6.03
N HIS A 43 8.76 -3.14 -5.84
CA HIS A 43 9.29 -3.47 -4.52
C HIS A 43 10.70 -2.91 -4.39
N TRP A 44 11.07 -2.51 -3.18
CA TRP A 44 12.35 -1.91 -2.87
C TRP A 44 12.84 -2.39 -1.52
N ASP A 45 14.15 -2.24 -1.35
CA ASP A 45 14.83 -2.52 -0.11
C ASP A 45 14.89 -1.25 0.74
N ILE A 46 14.56 -1.40 2.02
CA ILE A 46 14.74 -0.34 3.01
C ILE A 46 16.19 -0.47 3.51
N ASN A 47 16.95 0.62 3.46
CA ASN A 47 18.32 0.68 3.96
C ASN A 47 18.42 1.83 4.95
N ASN A 48 18.81 1.53 6.19
CA ASN A 48 18.89 2.50 7.29
C ASN A 48 17.64 3.38 7.44
N GLY A 49 16.45 2.83 7.20
CA GLY A 49 15.18 3.54 7.35
C GLY A 49 14.78 4.39 6.14
N THR A 50 15.49 4.28 5.02
CA THR A 50 15.23 5.02 3.79
C THR A 50 14.98 4.07 2.63
N ILE A 51 13.96 4.37 1.83
CA ILE A 51 13.66 3.70 0.56
C ILE A 51 14.23 4.57 -0.56
N HIS A 52 15.07 3.98 -1.42
CA HIS A 52 15.66 4.68 -2.56
C HIS A 52 14.87 4.38 -3.84
N LEU A 53 14.01 5.31 -4.25
CA LEU A 53 13.21 5.20 -5.47
C LEU A 53 14.02 5.71 -6.67
N LYS A 54 14.50 4.79 -7.51
CA LYS A 54 15.15 5.15 -8.77
C LYS A 54 14.10 5.54 -9.82
N SER A 55 14.11 6.81 -10.25
CA SER A 55 13.32 7.25 -11.41
C SER A 55 13.98 6.79 -12.70
N SER A 56 13.21 6.20 -13.62
CA SER A 56 13.68 5.97 -14.98
C SER A 56 13.66 7.29 -15.77
N VAL A 57 14.83 7.66 -16.29
CA VAL A 57 15.09 8.78 -17.24
C VAL A 57 15.09 10.19 -16.60
N ASN A 58 16.29 10.75 -16.43
CA ASN A 58 16.60 12.18 -16.17
C ASN A 58 15.99 12.91 -14.95
N MET A 59 15.30 12.23 -14.03
CA MET A 59 14.92 12.81 -12.74
C MET A 59 15.79 12.23 -11.62
N LYS A 60 16.31 13.10 -10.75
CA LYS A 60 17.00 12.70 -9.50
C LYS A 60 16.09 11.74 -8.73
N GLY A 61 16.63 10.60 -8.29
CA GLY A 61 15.92 9.66 -7.42
C GLY A 61 15.37 10.36 -6.18
N VAL A 62 14.35 9.74 -5.58
CA VAL A 62 13.74 10.24 -4.34
C VAL A 62 14.12 9.27 -3.23
N ASP A 63 14.77 9.82 -2.21
CA ASP A 63 15.03 9.13 -0.95
C ASP A 63 13.85 9.38 -0.04
N TRP A 64 13.21 8.30 0.42
CA TRP A 64 12.01 8.40 1.24
C TRP A 64 12.21 7.77 2.62
N PRO A 65 12.20 8.59 3.69
CA PRO A 65 12.27 8.07 5.04
C PRO A 65 11.00 7.29 5.43
N VAL A 66 11.17 6.09 5.94
CA VAL A 66 10.08 5.23 6.44
C VAL A 66 9.36 5.88 7.63
N ALA A 67 10.08 6.67 8.44
CA ALA A 67 9.51 7.41 9.55
C ALA A 67 8.36 8.34 9.11
N THR A 68 8.45 8.94 7.93
CA THR A 68 7.42 9.81 7.36
C THR A 68 6.16 9.02 6.97
N LEU A 69 6.31 7.77 6.51
CA LEU A 69 5.18 6.89 6.16
C LEU A 69 4.40 6.45 7.40
N LEU A 70 5.12 6.11 8.47
CA LEU A 70 4.56 5.54 9.69
C LEU A 70 4.22 6.59 10.76
N HIS A 71 4.61 7.86 10.55
CA HIS A 71 4.47 8.94 11.53
C HIS A 71 4.95 8.51 12.94
N ASP A 72 6.20 8.01 12.97
CA ASP A 72 6.88 7.54 14.18
C ASP A 72 6.11 6.48 15.00
N SER A 73 5.74 5.38 14.35
CA SER A 73 5.18 4.19 15.02
C SER A 73 6.05 3.60 16.13
N GLY A 74 7.32 4.00 16.26
CA GLY A 74 8.31 3.31 17.10
C GLY A 74 8.68 1.91 16.60
N ILE A 75 8.11 1.45 15.48
CA ILE A 75 8.42 0.15 14.89
C ILE A 75 9.56 0.29 13.87
N ASP A 76 10.61 -0.50 14.08
CA ASP A 76 11.81 -0.47 13.26
C ASP A 76 11.66 -1.36 12.01
N TYR A 77 11.68 -0.73 10.83
CA TYR A 77 11.71 -1.39 9.51
C TYR A 77 13.01 -1.08 8.73
N LYS A 78 14.06 -0.59 9.40
CA LYS A 78 15.20 0.08 8.77
C LYS A 78 15.92 -0.71 7.68
N ASN A 79 15.96 -2.03 7.79
CA ASN A 79 16.72 -2.91 6.88
C ASN A 79 15.85 -3.96 6.18
N GLY A 80 14.54 -3.74 6.16
CA GLY A 80 13.58 -4.68 5.63
C GLY A 80 13.27 -4.47 4.15
N SER A 81 12.09 -4.95 3.74
CA SER A 81 11.59 -4.80 2.37
C SER A 81 10.30 -3.99 2.33
N PHE A 82 10.08 -3.28 1.24
CA PHE A 82 8.93 -2.43 0.98
C PHE A 82 8.31 -2.78 -0.37
N MET A 83 6.98 -2.76 -0.46
CA MET A 83 6.26 -2.93 -1.72
C MET A 83 5.12 -1.95 -1.85
N HIS A 84 4.88 -1.53 -3.08
CA HIS A 84 3.80 -0.65 -3.49
C HIS A 84 2.94 -1.30 -4.57
N ALA A 85 1.63 -1.20 -4.41
CA ALA A 85 0.67 -1.60 -5.44
C ALA A 85 -0.55 -0.67 -5.45
N PHE A 86 -1.08 -0.42 -6.65
CA PHE A 86 -2.18 0.52 -6.91
C PHE A 86 -3.52 -0.21 -7.09
N LEU A 87 -4.55 0.19 -6.36
CA LEU A 87 -5.92 -0.30 -6.49
C LEU A 87 -6.67 0.53 -7.54
N ALA A 88 -7.11 -0.12 -8.62
CA ALA A 88 -7.92 0.50 -9.65
C ALA A 88 -9.40 0.60 -9.22
N PRO A 89 -10.18 1.56 -9.79
CA PRO A 89 -11.61 1.74 -9.52
C PRO A 89 -12.50 0.49 -9.60
N ALA A 90 -12.09 -0.51 -10.40
CA ALA A 90 -12.84 -1.75 -10.57
C ALA A 90 -12.46 -2.84 -9.56
N ASP A 91 -11.42 -2.64 -8.76
CA ASP A 91 -10.85 -3.66 -7.87
C ASP A 91 -11.65 -3.89 -6.60
N TYR A 92 -11.33 -4.97 -5.91
CA TYR A 92 -11.87 -5.29 -4.59
C TYR A 92 -11.18 -4.44 -3.51
N TYR A 93 -11.96 -3.58 -2.86
CA TYR A 93 -11.48 -2.50 -1.98
C TYR A 93 -11.27 -2.89 -0.52
N ARG A 94 -11.20 -4.18 -0.23
CA ARG A 94 -10.88 -4.70 1.11
C ARG A 94 -9.46 -5.22 1.15
N GLN A 95 -8.80 -5.01 2.28
CA GLN A 95 -7.46 -5.50 2.55
C GLN A 95 -7.50 -6.64 3.55
N HIS A 96 -6.60 -7.59 3.32
CA HIS A 96 -6.48 -8.82 4.08
C HIS A 96 -5.09 -8.93 4.71
N ALA A 97 -5.01 -9.66 5.81
CA ALA A 97 -3.77 -9.93 6.51
C ALA A 97 -2.82 -10.73 5.59
N PRO A 98 -1.62 -10.20 5.29
CA PRO A 98 -0.64 -10.92 4.46
C PRO A 98 0.00 -12.10 5.20
N VAL A 99 -0.07 -12.10 6.54
CA VAL A 99 0.56 -13.05 7.46
C VAL A 99 -0.35 -13.30 8.66
N SER A 100 -0.11 -14.40 9.39
CA SER A 100 -0.74 -14.68 10.68
C SER A 100 0.07 -14.03 11.82
N GLY A 101 -0.60 -13.54 12.85
CA GLY A 101 0.07 -12.96 14.02
C GLY A 101 -0.82 -12.05 14.86
N GLU A 102 -0.20 -11.37 15.80
CA GLU A 102 -0.86 -10.40 16.69
C GLU A 102 -0.81 -9.00 16.10
N VAL A 103 -1.93 -8.28 16.10
CA VAL A 103 -1.96 -6.86 15.72
C VAL A 103 -1.36 -6.02 16.84
N ILE A 104 -0.17 -5.46 16.61
CA ILE A 104 0.54 -4.61 17.58
C ILE A 104 0.27 -3.11 17.35
N GLU A 105 -0.23 -2.76 16.17
CA GLU A 105 -0.64 -1.39 15.85
C GLU A 105 -1.82 -1.41 14.89
N ALA A 106 -2.83 -0.58 15.16
CA ALA A 106 -3.96 -0.34 14.27
C ALA A 106 -4.43 1.10 14.46
N ARG A 107 -4.07 2.01 13.54
CA ARG A 107 -4.49 3.42 13.61
C ARG A 107 -4.65 4.06 12.24
N ASN A 108 -5.48 5.10 12.20
CA ASN A 108 -5.58 5.97 11.04
C ASN A 108 -4.76 7.24 11.30
N ILE A 109 -3.81 7.51 10.42
CA ILE A 109 -3.03 8.75 10.37
C ILE A 109 -3.73 9.67 9.38
N ARG A 110 -4.07 10.89 9.83
CA ARG A 110 -4.61 11.95 8.98
C ARG A 110 -3.53 13.00 8.81
N ASP A 111 -2.86 12.98 7.67
CA ASP A 111 -1.75 13.89 7.38
C ASP A 111 -1.74 14.30 5.90
N GLN A 112 -1.10 15.43 5.58
CA GLN A 112 -1.00 15.93 4.21
C GLN A 112 0.18 15.26 3.51
N VAL A 113 -0.01 14.74 2.29
CA VAL A 113 1.11 14.25 1.46
C VAL A 113 0.89 14.46 -0.03
N TYR A 114 1.91 14.99 -0.69
CA TYR A 114 1.86 15.43 -2.08
C TYR A 114 2.15 14.32 -3.10
N LEU A 115 1.16 13.99 -3.93
CA LEU A 115 1.40 13.22 -5.15
C LEU A 115 1.74 14.15 -6.31
N GLN A 116 2.91 13.96 -6.92
CA GLN A 116 3.22 14.66 -8.16
C GLN A 116 2.31 14.13 -9.28
N VAL A 117 1.90 15.02 -10.18
CA VAL A 117 1.28 14.66 -11.46
C VAL A 117 2.16 15.28 -12.54
N GLY A 118 2.45 14.58 -13.62
CA GLY A 118 3.40 15.04 -14.63
C GLY A 118 2.78 15.02 -16.00
N LYS A 119 3.07 16.06 -16.77
CA LYS A 119 2.62 16.17 -18.15
C LYS A 119 3.42 15.17 -18.99
N LYS A 120 2.73 14.29 -19.69
CA LYS A 120 3.34 13.41 -20.69
C LYS A 120 3.78 14.23 -21.90
N ALA A 121 4.72 13.69 -22.67
CA ALA A 121 5.26 14.34 -23.87
C ALA A 121 4.20 14.63 -24.95
N ASP A 122 3.08 13.90 -24.93
CA ASP A 122 1.92 14.09 -25.82
C ASP A 122 0.99 15.26 -25.37
N GLY A 123 1.39 16.02 -24.34
CA GLY A 123 0.60 17.12 -23.79
C GLY A 123 -0.53 16.68 -22.87
N SER A 124 -0.79 15.37 -22.73
CA SER A 124 -1.76 14.85 -21.77
C SER A 124 -1.21 14.95 -20.35
N ILE A 125 -2.09 15.24 -19.40
CA ILE A 125 -1.74 15.17 -17.98
C ILE A 125 -1.75 13.69 -17.60
N GLY A 126 -0.57 13.15 -17.29
CA GLY A 126 -0.40 11.79 -16.83
C GLY A 126 -0.05 11.73 -15.35
N ARG A 127 -0.36 10.61 -14.70
CA ARG A 127 0.14 10.37 -13.33
C ARG A 127 1.67 10.23 -13.40
N SER A 128 2.41 11.24 -12.94
CA SER A 128 3.84 11.10 -12.65
C SER A 128 3.96 10.68 -11.20
N ARG A 129 3.99 9.37 -10.96
CA ARG A 129 3.82 8.74 -9.65
C ARG A 129 5.05 8.88 -8.74
N GLY A 130 5.65 10.06 -8.69
CA GLY A 130 6.60 10.41 -7.64
C GLY A 130 5.83 10.70 -6.35
N LEU A 131 6.08 9.89 -5.32
CA LEU A 131 5.57 10.12 -3.97
C LEU A 131 6.55 11.06 -3.22
N VAL A 132 6.12 12.32 -3.04
CA VAL A 132 6.53 13.43 -2.12
C VAL A 132 8.01 13.87 -1.96
N ARG A 133 8.19 15.20 -1.79
CA ARG A 133 9.35 15.90 -1.19
C ARG A 133 8.92 16.81 -0.02
N ASP A 134 9.91 17.22 0.78
CA ASP A 134 9.87 18.02 2.02
C ASP A 134 9.04 19.33 1.95
N SER A 135 8.50 19.76 3.10
CA SER A 135 7.72 21.01 3.25
C SER A 135 8.56 22.28 3.01
N ASP A 136 9.85 22.26 3.30
CA ASP A 136 10.72 23.44 3.14
C ASP A 136 11.07 23.72 1.67
N ASP A 137 10.90 22.72 0.79
CA ASP A 137 11.10 22.84 -0.66
C ASP A 137 9.92 23.57 -1.37
N LEU A 138 8.86 23.93 -0.62
CA LEU A 138 7.60 24.49 -1.14
C LEU A 138 7.65 26.00 -1.45
N GLU A 139 8.44 26.78 -0.70
CA GLU A 139 8.48 28.24 -0.93
C GLU A 139 9.12 28.61 -2.28
N HIS A 140 10.07 27.81 -2.76
CA HIS A 140 10.83 28.10 -3.97
C HIS A 140 10.09 27.81 -5.29
N ARG A 141 8.89 27.20 -5.26
CA ARG A 141 8.23 26.71 -6.49
C ARG A 141 6.79 27.19 -6.73
N ARG A 142 6.27 28.09 -5.88
CA ARG A 142 4.97 28.75 -6.08
C ARG A 142 4.84 29.43 -7.45
N GLU A 143 5.95 29.83 -8.07
CA GLU A 143 5.93 30.60 -9.31
C GLU A 143 6.09 29.78 -10.60
N GLN A 144 6.43 28.48 -10.55
CA GLN A 144 6.83 27.71 -11.76
C GLN A 144 5.95 26.52 -12.12
N SER A 145 4.82 26.28 -11.46
CA SER A 145 4.13 24.98 -11.59
C SER A 145 2.65 25.05 -11.96
N GLN A 146 2.39 25.25 -13.26
CA GLN A 146 1.12 24.86 -13.88
C GLN A 146 0.99 23.32 -13.87
N GLY A 147 0.25 22.75 -12.91
CA GLY A 147 -0.22 21.36 -12.96
C GLY A 147 0.17 20.42 -11.80
N GLN A 148 0.45 20.93 -10.60
CA GLN A 148 0.62 20.08 -9.41
C GLN A 148 -0.73 19.94 -8.67
N CYS A 149 -1.23 18.72 -8.51
CA CYS A 149 -2.46 18.44 -7.75
C CYS A 149 -2.11 18.07 -6.30
N PHE A 150 -2.63 18.84 -5.35
CA PHE A 150 -2.46 18.67 -3.92
C PHE A 150 -3.45 17.63 -3.38
N TRP A 151 -3.01 16.65 -2.57
CA TRP A 151 -3.93 15.70 -1.93
C TRP A 151 -3.59 15.51 -0.44
N CYS A 152 -4.62 15.51 0.42
CA CYS A 152 -4.48 15.04 1.81
C CYS A 152 -4.72 13.53 1.80
N GLN A 153 -3.79 12.71 2.31
CA GLN A 153 -3.98 11.26 2.33
C GLN A 153 -4.22 10.77 3.75
N THR A 154 -5.42 10.22 3.99
CA THR A 154 -5.63 9.39 5.18
C THR A 154 -4.94 8.06 4.96
N ARG A 155 -4.06 7.67 5.89
CA ARG A 155 -3.35 6.39 5.89
C ARG A 155 -3.85 5.52 7.02
N GLY A 156 -4.33 4.33 6.72
CA GLY A 156 -4.45 3.27 7.72
C GLY A 156 -3.09 2.61 7.91
N VAL A 157 -2.69 2.36 9.15
CA VAL A 157 -1.52 1.57 9.49
C VAL A 157 -1.99 0.41 10.35
N ILE A 158 -1.68 -0.81 9.89
CA ILE A 158 -1.85 -2.04 10.66
C ILE A 158 -0.50 -2.73 10.71
N ALA A 159 0.07 -2.91 11.90
CA ALA A 159 1.28 -3.70 12.08
C ALA A 159 0.95 -5.03 12.78
N ILE A 160 1.46 -6.12 12.22
CA ILE A 160 1.26 -7.48 12.68
C ILE A 160 2.61 -8.03 13.13
N GLN A 161 2.70 -8.45 14.40
CA GLN A 161 3.82 -9.22 14.93
C GLN A 161 3.60 -10.69 14.59
N THR A 162 4.46 -11.23 13.73
CA THR A 162 4.48 -12.68 13.46
C THR A 162 5.24 -13.41 14.57
N PRO A 163 4.96 -14.71 14.80
CA PRO A 163 5.71 -15.51 15.78
C PRO A 163 7.21 -15.60 15.46
N ASP A 164 7.57 -15.90 14.21
CA ASP A 164 8.95 -16.27 13.84
C ASP A 164 9.65 -15.28 12.89
N TYR A 165 8.88 -14.45 12.18
CA TYR A 165 9.38 -13.69 11.02
C TYR A 165 9.51 -12.17 11.25
N GLY A 166 9.22 -11.70 12.46
CA GLY A 166 9.25 -10.28 12.82
C GLY A 166 7.94 -9.55 12.48
N LYS A 167 8.03 -8.24 12.28
CA LYS A 167 6.88 -7.35 12.10
C LYS A 167 6.58 -7.09 10.63
N VAL A 168 5.29 -7.04 10.31
CA VAL A 168 4.78 -6.72 8.97
C VAL A 168 3.74 -5.62 9.08
N ALA A 169 3.98 -4.49 8.43
CA ALA A 169 3.00 -3.40 8.33
C ALA A 169 2.27 -3.43 6.99
N VAL A 170 0.95 -3.25 7.05
CA VAL A 170 0.09 -3.00 5.90
C VAL A 170 -0.41 -1.57 6.00
N LEU A 171 -0.07 -0.75 5.00
CA LEU A 171 -0.50 0.63 4.92
C LEU A 171 -1.57 0.76 3.83
N GLN A 172 -2.76 1.20 4.23
CA GLN A 172 -3.82 1.55 3.31
C GLN A 172 -3.73 3.04 3.04
N ILE A 173 -3.38 3.43 1.82
CA ILE A 173 -3.24 4.83 1.43
C ILE A 173 -4.40 5.16 0.51
N GLY A 174 -5.23 6.13 0.90
CA GLY A 174 -6.22 6.65 0.00
C GLY A 174 -5.75 7.96 -0.66
N MET A 175 -6.14 8.15 -1.93
CA MET A 175 -6.17 9.46 -2.61
C MET A 175 -7.57 10.13 -2.55
N GLU A 176 -7.65 11.42 -2.15
CA GLU A 176 -8.81 12.35 -2.20
C GLU A 176 -9.54 12.72 -0.87
N GLN A 177 -10.25 13.86 -0.88
CA GLN A 177 -10.82 14.54 0.31
C GLN A 177 -11.89 13.76 1.09
N VAL A 178 -12.48 12.69 0.55
CA VAL A 178 -13.63 11.98 1.17
C VAL A 178 -13.28 10.53 1.54
N LEU A 179 -12.02 10.28 1.86
CA LEU A 179 -11.53 8.95 2.18
C LEU A 179 -11.80 8.54 3.60
N SER A 180 -12.45 7.38 3.75
CA SER A 180 -12.52 6.67 5.02
C SER A 180 -11.87 5.30 4.90
N VAL A 181 -10.70 5.16 5.50
CA VAL A 181 -10.11 3.85 5.81
C VAL A 181 -10.78 3.33 7.07
N LYS A 182 -11.47 2.19 6.95
CA LYS A 182 -12.09 1.49 8.07
C LYS A 182 -11.25 0.27 8.41
N LEU A 183 -10.56 0.34 9.55
CA LEU A 183 -9.88 -0.82 10.12
C LEU A 183 -10.94 -1.73 10.76
N THR A 184 -10.80 -3.05 10.59
CA THR A 184 -11.70 -4.04 11.17
C THR A 184 -11.04 -4.84 12.30
N VAL A 185 -9.84 -4.44 12.70
CA VAL A 185 -9.03 -5.05 13.75
C VAL A 185 -8.56 -3.98 14.72
N ASN A 186 -8.31 -4.39 15.96
CA ASN A 186 -7.77 -3.58 17.04
C ASN A 186 -6.41 -4.13 17.50
N VAL A 187 -5.66 -3.31 18.24
CA VAL A 187 -4.43 -3.77 18.89
C VAL A 187 -4.75 -4.89 19.89
N GLY A 188 -3.97 -5.97 19.83
CA GLY A 188 -4.16 -7.20 20.61
C GLY A 188 -4.96 -8.30 19.89
N ASP A 189 -5.59 -8.00 18.75
CA ASP A 189 -6.31 -9.01 17.98
C ASP A 189 -5.35 -10.03 17.34
N GLN A 190 -5.73 -11.31 17.37
CA GLN A 190 -5.05 -12.36 16.64
C GLN A 190 -5.67 -12.52 15.25
N VAL A 191 -4.87 -12.32 14.21
CA VAL A 191 -5.31 -12.45 12.80
C VAL A 191 -4.65 -13.65 12.15
N ARG A 192 -5.38 -14.34 11.29
CA ARG A 192 -4.83 -15.38 10.42
C ARG A 192 -4.57 -14.83 9.04
N LYS A 193 -3.59 -15.41 8.35
CA LYS A 193 -3.28 -15.10 6.96
C LYS A 193 -4.54 -15.18 6.09
N GLY A 194 -4.85 -14.06 5.44
CA GLY A 194 -6.03 -13.88 4.61
C GLY A 194 -7.28 -13.37 5.34
N ASP A 195 -7.27 -13.11 6.64
CA ASP A 195 -8.40 -12.47 7.32
C ASP A 195 -8.59 -11.02 6.86
N ASN A 196 -9.83 -10.52 6.83
CA ASN A 196 -10.10 -9.12 6.44
C ASN A 196 -9.68 -8.19 7.57
N ILE A 197 -8.79 -7.23 7.28
CA ILE A 197 -8.21 -6.31 8.28
C ILE A 197 -8.62 -4.85 8.09
N ALA A 198 -8.95 -4.46 6.86
CA ALA A 198 -9.39 -3.10 6.55
C ALA A 198 -10.23 -3.06 5.27
N TYR A 199 -10.91 -1.94 5.06
CA TYR A 199 -11.53 -1.63 3.77
C TYR A 199 -11.62 -0.13 3.54
N PHE A 200 -11.63 0.26 2.26
CA PHE A 200 -11.95 1.62 1.87
C PHE A 200 -13.46 1.77 1.70
N GLN A 201 -14.06 2.77 2.33
CA GLN A 201 -15.47 3.09 2.15
C GLN A 201 -15.73 3.90 0.86
N PHE A 202 -14.74 4.67 0.42
CA PHE A 202 -14.75 5.45 -0.83
C PHE A 202 -13.29 5.73 -1.22
N GLY A 203 -12.97 5.80 -2.52
CA GLY A 203 -11.74 6.37 -3.07
C GLY A 203 -10.40 5.70 -2.71
N GLY A 204 -10.37 4.42 -2.36
CA GLY A 204 -9.12 3.71 -2.12
C GLY A 204 -8.17 3.78 -3.32
N SER A 205 -6.86 3.81 -3.09
CA SER A 205 -5.96 3.86 -4.24
C SER A 205 -4.65 3.12 -4.13
N ASP A 206 -4.07 2.96 -2.94
CA ASP A 206 -2.78 2.28 -2.84
C ASP A 206 -2.71 1.38 -1.59
N VAL A 207 -1.98 0.29 -1.74
CA VAL A 207 -1.59 -0.59 -0.65
C VAL A 207 -0.07 -0.68 -0.64
N CYS A 208 0.52 -0.39 0.52
CA CYS A 208 1.92 -0.66 0.76
C CYS A 208 2.06 -1.77 1.80
N ILE A 209 3.08 -2.59 1.64
CA ILE A 209 3.45 -3.61 2.63
C ILE A 209 4.91 -3.41 2.99
N MET A 210 5.20 -3.38 4.29
CA MET A 210 6.53 -3.25 4.84
C MET A 210 6.85 -4.46 5.70
N PHE A 211 8.06 -4.96 5.58
CA PHE A 211 8.56 -6.10 6.33
C PHE A 211 9.75 -5.64 7.15
N GLU A 212 9.87 -6.09 8.40
CA GLU A 212 11.03 -5.79 9.26
C GLU A 212 12.31 -6.42 8.68
N LYS A 213 12.18 -7.65 8.17
CA LYS A 213 13.26 -8.41 7.52
C LYS A 213 13.11 -8.37 6.00
N ARG A 214 14.20 -8.70 5.29
CA ARG A 214 14.15 -8.90 3.84
C ARG A 214 13.24 -10.08 3.50
N VAL A 215 12.60 -10.03 2.34
CA VAL A 215 11.76 -11.11 1.83
C VAL A 215 12.19 -11.50 0.43
N LYS A 216 11.94 -12.76 0.09
CA LYS A 216 12.14 -13.27 -1.27
C LYS A 216 10.86 -13.08 -2.07
N TRP A 217 10.88 -12.11 -2.97
CA TRP A 217 9.78 -11.80 -3.88
C TRP A 217 9.56 -12.90 -4.92
N ARG A 218 8.32 -13.01 -5.41
CA ARG A 218 7.98 -13.83 -6.59
C ARG A 218 8.72 -13.29 -7.82
N ALA A 219 9.27 -14.18 -8.65
CA ALA A 219 10.18 -13.79 -9.74
C ALA A 219 9.46 -13.18 -10.97
N ASP A 220 8.15 -13.38 -11.09
CA ASP A 220 7.28 -12.94 -12.18
C ASP A 220 6.64 -11.56 -11.92
N LEU A 221 7.04 -10.85 -10.86
CA LEU A 221 6.50 -9.54 -10.53
C LEU A 221 7.08 -8.45 -11.46
N GLU A 222 6.30 -8.08 -12.47
CA GLU A 222 6.59 -6.94 -13.35
C GLU A 222 5.75 -5.70 -13.01
N PRO A 223 6.38 -4.56 -12.65
CA PRO A 223 5.71 -3.29 -12.42
C PRO A 223 4.80 -2.85 -13.58
N GLY A 224 3.57 -2.43 -13.26
CA GLY A 224 2.59 -1.93 -14.23
C GLY A 224 1.96 -3.00 -15.14
N LYS A 225 2.38 -4.26 -15.04
CA LYS A 225 1.85 -5.38 -15.82
C LYS A 225 1.21 -6.46 -14.94
N THR A 226 1.80 -6.72 -13.78
CA THR A 226 1.35 -7.81 -12.92
C THR A 226 0.13 -7.40 -12.11
N LYS A 227 -1.01 -8.01 -12.43
CA LYS A 227 -2.23 -7.85 -11.64
C LYS A 227 -2.20 -8.81 -10.46
N LEU A 228 -2.11 -8.25 -9.26
CA LEU A 228 -2.17 -9.01 -8.03
C LEU A 228 -3.61 -9.19 -7.54
N LYS A 229 -3.93 -10.40 -7.08
CA LYS A 229 -5.16 -10.78 -6.41
C LYS A 229 -4.92 -10.89 -4.92
N VAL A 230 -5.88 -10.42 -4.13
CA VAL A 230 -5.88 -10.60 -2.69
C VAL A 230 -5.75 -12.08 -2.33
N ARG A 231 -4.98 -12.39 -1.28
CA ARG A 231 -4.70 -13.73 -0.76
C ARG A 231 -3.83 -14.63 -1.65
N GLU A 232 -3.37 -14.17 -2.82
CA GLU A 232 -2.42 -14.94 -3.63
C GLU A 232 -1.01 -14.87 -3.04
N LYS A 233 -0.14 -15.83 -3.36
CA LYS A 233 1.27 -15.81 -2.95
C LYS A 233 2.00 -14.58 -3.54
N LEU A 234 2.63 -13.81 -2.65
CA LEU A 234 3.40 -12.61 -2.99
C LEU A 234 4.90 -12.80 -2.81
N ALA A 235 5.30 -13.35 -1.67
CA ALA A 235 6.70 -13.50 -1.28
C ALA A 235 6.85 -14.64 -0.25
N THR A 236 8.09 -14.94 0.12
CA THR A 236 8.40 -15.79 1.26
C THR A 236 9.39 -15.08 2.17
N PHE A 237 9.38 -15.42 3.46
CA PHE A 237 10.47 -15.02 4.35
C PHE A 237 11.78 -15.76 4.00
N HIS A 238 12.89 -15.27 4.55
CA HIS A 238 14.21 -15.92 4.45
C HIS A 238 14.42 -16.93 5.56
#